data_AF-A0A5S9M9A7-F1
#
_entry.id   AF-A0A5S9M9A7-F1
#
_cell.length_a   1.000
_cell.length_b   1.000
_cell.length_c   1.000
_cell.angle_alpha   90.00
_cell.angle_beta   90.00
_cell.angle_gamma   90.00
#
_symmetry.space_group_name_H-M   'P 1'
#
loop_
_entity.id
_entity.type
_entity.pdbx_description
1 polymer ?
#
loop_
_entity_poly.entity_id
_entity_poly.type
_entity_poly.pdbx_seq_one_letter_code
_entity_poly.pdbx_strand_id
1 'polypeptide(L)'
;MKCERLEAALSEHDVVVVAGFQGAAKNGDVTTIGRGGSDTSAAALGAALQADFIDIFTDVEGVMTADPRIVENAKPLRVVTYTEICNLAYQGAKKSFTRELLKLRCRQKYQ
;
A
#
# COMPACT_ATOMS: atom_id res chain seq x y z
N MET A 1 5.46 6.78 -13.97
CA MET A 1 6.76 6.53 -13.32
C MET A 1 7.59 5.71 -14.29
N LYS A 2 8.88 6.00 -14.44
CA LYS A 2 9.78 5.23 -15.28
C LYS A 2 10.56 4.24 -14.39
N CYS A 3 10.66 2.99 -14.79
CA CYS A 3 11.17 1.90 -13.95
C CYS A 3 12.37 1.17 -14.57
N GLU A 4 13.06 1.75 -15.57
CA GLU A 4 14.08 1.03 -16.36
C GLU A 4 15.22 0.50 -15.48
N ARG A 5 15.65 1.27 -14.47
CA ARG A 5 16.68 0.82 -13.52
C ARG A 5 16.22 -0.40 -12.70
N LEU A 6 14.95 -0.42 -12.34
CA LEU A 6 14.38 -1.49 -11.53
C LEU A 6 14.17 -2.75 -12.36
N GLU A 7 13.71 -2.61 -13.61
CA GLU A 7 13.58 -3.70 -14.58
C GLU A 7 14.95 -4.31 -14.91
N ALA A 8 15.98 -3.49 -15.12
CA ALA A 8 17.35 -3.96 -15.32
C ALA A 8 17.85 -4.75 -14.10
N ALA A 9 17.67 -4.23 -12.88
CA ALA A 9 18.06 -4.94 -11.66
C ALA A 9 17.31 -6.27 -11.48
N LEU A 10 16.00 -6.32 -11.81
CA LEU A 10 15.20 -7.55 -11.77
C LEU A 10 15.60 -8.57 -12.85
N SER A 11 16.32 -8.15 -13.89
CA SER A 11 16.85 -9.09 -14.88
C SER A 11 18.10 -9.84 -14.41
N GLU A 12 18.81 -9.29 -13.42
CA GLU A 12 20.03 -9.87 -12.82
C GLU A 12 19.79 -10.48 -11.44
N HIS A 13 18.72 -10.08 -10.74
CA HIS A 13 18.45 -10.44 -9.36
C HIS A 13 16.98 -10.86 -9.16
N ASP A 14 16.77 -11.91 -8.36
CA ASP A 14 15.43 -12.39 -8.01
C ASP A 14 14.66 -11.42 -7.10
N VAL A 15 15.38 -10.60 -6.31
CA VAL A 15 14.80 -9.68 -5.33
C VAL A 15 15.51 -8.34 -5.36
N VAL A 16 14.75 -7.26 -5.45
CA VAL A 16 15.25 -5.89 -5.38
C VAL A 16 14.59 -5.14 -4.22
N VAL A 17 15.40 -4.57 -3.33
CA VAL A 17 14.92 -3.77 -2.21
C VAL A 17 14.93 -2.29 -2.59
N VAL A 18 13.77 -1.66 -2.50
CA VAL A 18 13.59 -0.23 -2.75
C VAL A 18 13.18 0.45 -1.45
N ALA A 19 13.84 1.56 -1.14
CA ALA A 19 13.47 2.35 0.01
C ALA A 19 12.18 3.16 -0.29
N GLY A 20 11.12 2.89 0.46
CA GLY A 20 9.84 3.60 0.34
C GLY A 20 9.86 5.01 0.94
N PHE A 21 8.69 5.68 0.93
CA PHE A 21 8.43 7.01 1.51
C PHE A 21 9.16 8.20 0.87
N GLN A 22 10.30 7.96 0.22
CA GLN A 22 11.13 8.97 -0.40
C GLN A 22 10.96 9.04 -1.93
N GLY A 23 11.30 10.20 -2.48
CA GLY A 23 11.31 10.47 -3.91
C GLY A 23 12.32 11.56 -4.28
N ALA A 24 12.29 12.00 -5.53
CA ALA A 24 13.12 13.09 -6.02
C ALA A 24 12.26 14.13 -6.76
N ALA A 25 12.48 15.40 -6.46
CA ALA A 25 11.94 16.51 -7.23
C ALA A 25 12.67 16.64 -8.57
N LYS A 26 12.10 17.40 -9.51
CA LYS A 26 12.67 17.59 -10.86
C LYS A 26 14.06 18.23 -10.85
N ASN A 27 14.38 18.99 -9.82
CA ASN A 27 15.68 19.61 -9.61
C ASN A 27 16.71 18.68 -8.92
N GLY A 28 16.32 17.44 -8.59
CA GLY A 28 17.19 16.45 -7.96
C GLY A 28 17.10 16.42 -6.43
N ASP A 29 16.35 17.33 -5.80
CA ASP A 29 16.21 17.34 -4.35
C ASP A 29 15.45 16.11 -3.86
N VAL A 30 15.92 15.52 -2.76
CA VAL A 30 15.22 14.42 -2.08
C VAL A 30 13.94 14.96 -1.45
N THR A 31 12.81 14.30 -1.74
CA THR A 31 11.50 14.64 -1.21
C THR A 31 10.89 13.47 -0.45
N THR A 32 9.88 13.76 0.37
CA THR A 32 9.10 12.75 1.08
C THR A 32 7.63 12.83 0.66
N ILE A 33 6.96 11.68 0.66
CA ILE A 33 5.56 11.55 0.23
C ILE A 33 4.58 11.86 1.38
N GLY A 34 5.06 11.84 2.63
CA GLY A 34 4.25 12.07 3.82
C GLY A 34 3.73 10.77 4.46
N ARG A 35 2.77 10.90 5.38
CA ARG A 35 2.24 9.75 6.15
C ARG A 35 1.68 8.69 5.21
N GLY A 36 2.05 7.42 5.45
CA GLY A 36 1.69 6.32 4.55
C GLY A 36 2.53 6.25 3.27
N GLY A 37 3.60 7.06 3.18
CA GLY A 37 4.40 7.15 1.96
C GLY A 37 5.03 5.84 1.49
N SER A 38 5.33 4.90 2.40
CA SER A 38 5.81 3.57 2.01
C SER A 38 4.76 2.76 1.25
N ASP A 39 3.51 2.77 1.72
CA ASP A 39 2.39 2.11 1.05
C ASP A 39 2.12 2.77 -0.31
N THR A 40 2.21 4.10 -0.38
CA THR A 40 2.11 4.86 -1.63
C THR A 40 3.24 4.50 -2.59
N SER A 41 4.49 4.36 -2.11
CA SER A 41 5.62 3.91 -2.93
C SER A 41 5.38 2.51 -3.49
N ALA A 42 4.92 1.57 -2.66
CA ALA A 42 4.59 0.21 -3.09
C ALA A 42 3.47 0.20 -4.14
N ALA A 43 2.43 0.99 -3.93
CA ALA A 43 1.32 1.15 -4.88
C ALA A 43 1.79 1.73 -6.22
N ALA A 44 2.60 2.79 -6.19
CA ALA A 44 3.14 3.42 -7.38
C ALA A 44 4.06 2.47 -8.18
N LEU A 45 4.92 1.73 -7.48
CA LEU A 45 5.81 0.73 -8.08
C LEU A 45 5.02 -0.44 -8.68
N GLY A 46 4.07 -1.01 -7.94
CA GLY A 46 3.23 -2.10 -8.45
C GLY A 46 2.43 -1.68 -9.68
N ALA A 47 1.95 -0.43 -9.73
CA ALA A 47 1.25 0.10 -10.89
C ALA A 47 2.17 0.26 -12.10
N ALA A 48 3.38 0.77 -11.87
CA ALA A 48 4.35 1.00 -12.93
C ALA A 48 4.93 -0.30 -13.50
N LEU A 49 5.14 -1.31 -12.65
CA LEU A 49 5.62 -2.64 -13.03
C LEU A 49 4.51 -3.60 -13.46
N GLN A 50 3.25 -3.16 -13.45
CA GLN A 50 2.08 -4.00 -13.75
C GLN A 50 2.02 -5.28 -12.91
N ALA A 51 2.35 -5.18 -11.61
CA ALA A 51 2.36 -6.31 -10.71
C ALA A 51 0.96 -6.92 -10.53
N ASP A 52 0.89 -8.26 -10.43
CA ASP A 52 -0.38 -8.95 -10.17
C ASP A 52 -0.96 -8.64 -8.80
N PHE A 53 -0.08 -8.49 -7.79
CA PHE A 53 -0.45 -8.24 -6.40
C PHE A 53 0.52 -7.28 -5.72
N ILE A 54 0.00 -6.53 -4.74
CA ILE A 54 0.82 -5.82 -3.75
C ILE A 54 0.46 -6.40 -2.39
N ASP A 55 1.47 -6.91 -1.68
CA ASP A 55 1.31 -7.37 -0.31
C ASP A 55 1.81 -6.27 0.64
N ILE A 56 0.91 -5.77 1.50
CA ILE A 56 1.25 -4.82 2.57
C ILE A 56 1.33 -5.59 3.88
N PHE A 57 2.52 -5.64 4.45
CA PHE A 57 2.78 -6.29 5.73
C PHE A 57 2.61 -5.29 6.88
N THR A 58 1.80 -5.63 7.87
CA THR A 58 1.44 -4.75 8.97
C THR A 58 1.26 -5.56 10.26
N ASP A 59 1.47 -4.90 11.40
CA ASP A 59 1.35 -5.39 12.77
C ASP A 59 -0.07 -5.37 13.33
N VAL A 60 -1.09 -5.12 12.49
CA VAL A 60 -2.50 -5.16 12.87
C VAL A 60 -3.27 -6.10 11.95
N GLU A 61 -4.33 -6.75 12.43
CA GLU A 61 -5.11 -7.82 11.75
C GLU A 61 -5.88 -7.37 10.47
N GLY A 62 -5.43 -6.32 9.80
CA GLY A 62 -6.00 -5.81 8.57
C GLY A 62 -7.19 -4.88 8.84
N VAL A 63 -8.27 -5.09 8.11
CA VAL A 63 -9.53 -4.33 8.24
C VAL A 63 -10.53 -5.21 8.98
N MET A 64 -11.17 -4.66 10.01
CA MET A 64 -12.17 -5.36 10.81
C MET A 64 -13.58 -4.91 10.42
N THR A 65 -14.59 -5.74 10.68
CA THR A 65 -16.01 -5.39 10.46
C THR A 65 -16.48 -4.20 11.28
N ALA A 66 -15.87 -3.96 12.44
CA ALA A 66 -16.12 -2.85 13.35
C ALA A 66 -14.85 -2.57 14.17
N ASP A 67 -14.81 -1.47 14.93
CA ASP A 67 -13.70 -1.22 15.88
C ASP A 67 -13.75 -2.30 16.99
N PRO A 68 -12.73 -3.18 17.10
CA PRO A 68 -12.71 -4.25 18.09
C PRO A 68 -12.66 -3.73 19.53
N ARG A 69 -12.31 -2.46 19.75
CA ARG A 69 -12.33 -1.81 21.07
C ARG A 69 -13.74 -1.44 21.53
N ILE A 70 -14.69 -1.37 20.59
CA ILE A 70 -16.09 -1.02 20.84
C ILE A 70 -16.97 -2.28 20.71
N VAL A 71 -16.65 -3.17 19.77
CA VAL A 71 -17.43 -4.37 19.48
C VAL A 71 -16.57 -5.61 19.67
N GLU A 72 -16.84 -6.38 20.74
CA GLU A 72 -16.06 -7.59 21.11
C GLU A 72 -16.03 -8.67 20.02
N ASN A 73 -17.10 -8.76 19.21
CA ASN A 73 -17.24 -9.77 18.16
C ASN A 73 -16.83 -9.25 16.76
N ALA A 74 -16.00 -8.20 16.68
CA ALA A 74 -15.47 -7.71 15.41
C ALA A 74 -14.63 -8.79 14.72
N LYS A 75 -14.84 -8.99 13.41
CA LYS A 75 -14.17 -10.03 12.62
C LYS A 75 -13.27 -9.42 11.55
N PRO A 76 -12.15 -10.08 11.19
CA PRO A 76 -11.31 -9.63 10.09
C PRO A 76 -12.03 -9.81 8.74
N LEU A 77 -11.94 -8.80 7.89
CA LEU A 77 -12.41 -8.84 6.51
C LEU A 77 -11.31 -9.43 5.62
N ARG A 78 -11.58 -10.61 5.04
CA ARG A 78 -10.65 -11.30 4.13
C ARG A 78 -10.53 -10.65 2.76
N VAL A 79 -11.65 -10.12 2.26
CA VAL A 79 -11.74 -9.46 0.96
C VAL A 79 -12.60 -8.23 1.15
N VAL A 80 -12.13 -7.11 0.61
CA VAL A 80 -12.86 -5.86 0.63
C VAL A 80 -12.51 -5.11 -0.66
N THR A 81 -13.50 -4.50 -1.26
CA THR A 81 -13.33 -3.68 -2.44
C THR A 81 -12.77 -2.31 -2.06
N TYR A 82 -12.15 -1.64 -3.02
CA TYR A 82 -11.67 -0.27 -2.82
C TYR A 82 -12.79 0.67 -2.36
N THR A 83 -13.97 0.57 -2.97
CA THR A 83 -15.12 1.41 -2.63
C THR A 83 -15.56 1.22 -1.18
N GLU A 84 -15.61 -0.03 -0.70
CA GLU A 84 -15.93 -0.33 0.70
C GLU A 84 -14.88 0.23 1.65
N ILE A 85 -13.59 0.03 1.35
CA ILE A 85 -12.49 0.61 2.15
C ILE A 85 -12.60 2.14 2.22
N CYS A 86 -12.82 2.80 1.10
CA CYS A 86 -12.94 4.26 1.06
C CYS A 86 -14.15 4.75 1.86
N ASN A 87 -15.27 4.03 1.79
CA ASN A 87 -16.45 4.35 2.57
C ASN A 87 -16.20 4.17 4.08
N LEU A 88 -15.52 3.09 4.47
CA LEU A 88 -15.12 2.86 5.87
C LEU A 88 -14.18 3.98 6.38
N ALA A 89 -13.18 4.36 5.59
CA ALA A 89 -12.26 5.45 5.93
C ALA A 89 -12.99 6.80 6.05
N TYR A 90 -13.91 7.08 5.13
CA TYR A 90 -14.75 8.28 5.16
C TYR A 90 -15.65 8.32 6.42
N GLN A 91 -16.15 7.16 6.86
CA GLN A 91 -16.96 7.03 8.08
C GLN A 91 -16.13 6.98 9.37
N GLY A 92 -14.82 7.24 9.30
CA GLY A 92 -13.97 7.38 10.49
C GLY A 92 -13.17 6.13 10.86
N ALA A 93 -13.11 5.11 9.99
CA ALA A 93 -12.14 4.03 10.18
C ALA A 93 -10.72 4.62 10.18
N LYS A 94 -9.99 4.37 11.26
CA LYS A 94 -8.74 5.07 11.60
C LYS A 94 -7.56 4.80 10.64
N LYS A 95 -7.66 3.78 9.79
CA LYS A 95 -6.61 3.43 8.83
C LYS A 95 -6.76 4.30 7.59
N SER A 96 -5.71 5.08 7.29
CA SER A 96 -5.61 5.85 6.05
C SER A 96 -5.28 4.92 4.90
N PHE A 97 -6.21 4.73 3.98
CA PHE A 97 -5.94 4.02 2.73
C PHE A 97 -5.60 5.04 1.66
N THR A 98 -4.39 4.96 1.11
CA THR A 98 -3.97 5.88 0.05
C THR A 98 -4.77 5.59 -1.22
N ARG A 99 -5.25 6.67 -1.84
CA ARG A 99 -5.98 6.65 -3.10
C ARG A 99 -5.21 5.91 -4.21
N GLU A 100 -3.88 5.92 -4.23
CA GLU A 100 -3.06 5.20 -5.22
C GLU A 100 -3.27 3.67 -5.30
N LEU A 101 -3.90 3.01 -4.33
CA LEU A 101 -4.23 1.57 -4.42
C LEU A 101 -5.29 1.25 -5.49
N LEU A 102 -5.86 2.29 -6.13
CA LEU A 102 -6.97 2.33 -7.09
C LEU A 102 -6.99 1.31 -8.26
N LYS A 103 -5.92 0.55 -8.51
CA LYS A 103 -5.83 -0.30 -9.73
C LYS A 103 -5.26 -1.70 -9.52
N LEU A 104 -4.85 -2.08 -8.31
CA LEU A 104 -4.10 -3.31 -8.07
C LEU A 104 -4.77 -4.18 -7.03
N ARG A 105 -4.60 -5.51 -7.16
CA ARG A 105 -5.06 -6.46 -6.14
C ARG A 105 -4.13 -6.37 -4.92
N CYS A 106 -4.51 -5.53 -3.97
CA CYS A 106 -3.77 -5.38 -2.71
C CYS A 106 -4.22 -6.45 -1.69
N ARG A 107 -3.27 -7.08 -0.99
CA ARG A 107 -3.53 -7.99 0.12
C ARG A 107 -2.83 -7.45 1.37
N GLN A 108 -3.58 -7.27 2.46
CA GLN A 108 -2.96 -7.00 3.75
C GLN A 108 -2.59 -8.32 4.41
N LYS A 109 -1.32 -8.45 4.80
CA LYS A 109 -0.80 -9.60 5.52
C LYS A 109 -0.38 -9.17 6.92
N TYR A 110 -0.83 -9.94 7.90
CA TYR A 110 -0.38 -9.81 9.28
C TYR A 110 0.98 -10.51 9.42
N GLN A 111 1.93 -9.88 10.13
CA GLN A 111 3.20 -10.52 10.51
C GLN A 111 3.08 -11.28 11.81
#